data_AF-A0A3P8B7Q7-F1
#
_entry.id   AF-A0A3P8B7Q7-F1
#
_cell.length_a   1.000
_cell.length_b   1.000
_cell.length_c   1.000
_cell.angle_alpha   90.00
_cell.angle_beta   90.00
_cell.angle_gamma   90.00
#
_symmetry.space_group_name_H-M   'P 1'
#
loop_
_entity.id
_entity.type
_entity.pdbx_description
1 polymer ?
#
loop_
_entity_poly.entity_id
_entity_poly.type
_entity_poly.pdbx_seq_one_letter_code
_entity_poly.pdbx_strand_id
1 'polypeptide(L)'
;MRIACSGSHIFLSLCHVVATSKFFPVTLTSNYCYNRFTHRRISHSLTLVVITRRRQRISSTIEFNVGMPTTPVPPAPAQPTQDVSVPCQLSALNYDVYLVVDTSAAISSGDFLQMKQMLVDFVNPFVIGDGKTQFALVATAIDSELYGTGFHNQQDRTNVINTINTLTQDDSTGQTLKLSLQAIENNFLSKNYSTSNKVIVYVTGTTSWDTDPVQTMKQLAQKYGAKPVAVQWTSGASTSSLTSLTGGSACVNPFSSRASSATWLQTKMCRSFCM
;
A
#
# COMPACT_ATOMS: atom_id res chain seq x y z
N MET A 1 -31.48 36.15 5.98
CA MET A 1 -30.04 36.41 5.94
C MET A 1 -29.44 35.55 4.82
N ARG A 2 -28.68 36.10 3.86
CA ARG A 2 -27.99 35.28 2.84
C ARG A 2 -26.73 34.69 3.50
N ILE A 3 -26.52 33.38 3.41
CA ILE A 3 -25.21 32.80 3.75
C ILE A 3 -24.21 33.35 2.73
N ALA A 4 -23.25 34.15 3.18
CA ALA A 4 -22.17 34.63 2.32
C ALA A 4 -21.08 33.55 2.26
N CYS A 5 -21.04 32.78 1.16
CA CYS A 5 -19.87 31.94 0.86
C CYS A 5 -18.77 32.84 0.27
N SER A 6 -17.58 32.84 0.90
CA SER A 6 -16.41 33.60 0.45
C SER A 6 -15.40 32.68 -0.26
N GLY A 7 -14.67 33.18 -1.26
CA GLY A 7 -13.56 32.45 -1.89
C GLY A 7 -13.94 31.17 -2.65
N SER A 8 -13.16 30.10 -2.50
CA SER A 8 -13.26 28.82 -3.24
C SER A 8 -14.44 27.91 -2.82
N HIS A 9 -15.48 28.47 -2.21
CA HIS A 9 -16.61 27.71 -1.65
C HIS A 9 -17.80 27.66 -2.63
N ILE A 10 -18.46 26.50 -2.70
CA ILE A 10 -19.64 26.29 -3.52
C ILE A 10 -20.89 26.44 -2.65
N PHE A 11 -21.82 27.29 -3.10
CA PHE A 11 -23.13 27.44 -2.50
C PHE A 11 -24.14 26.50 -3.18
N LEU A 12 -24.85 25.71 -2.38
CA LEU A 12 -25.90 24.81 -2.86
C LEU A 12 -27.20 25.11 -2.11
N SER A 13 -28.27 25.45 -2.83
CA SER A 13 -29.59 25.67 -2.25
C SER A 13 -30.55 24.57 -2.72
N LEU A 14 -31.12 23.83 -1.77
CA LEU A 14 -32.07 22.76 -2.02
C LEU A 14 -33.41 23.16 -1.39
N CYS A 15 -34.39 23.44 -2.25
CA CYS A 15 -35.74 23.79 -1.85
C CYS A 15 -36.62 22.52 -1.85
N HIS A 16 -37.21 22.18 -0.70
CA HIS A 16 -38.14 21.06 -0.57
C HIS A 16 -39.50 21.59 -0.11
N VAL A 17 -40.57 21.22 -0.83
CA VAL A 17 -41.94 21.45 -0.38
C VAL A 17 -42.30 20.31 0.56
N VAL A 18 -42.40 20.60 1.86
CA VAL A 18 -42.48 19.54 2.90
C VAL A 18 -43.93 19.15 3.20
N ALA A 19 -44.92 20.02 2.98
CA ALA A 19 -46.32 19.66 3.11
C ALA A 19 -47.27 20.66 2.42
N THR A 20 -48.31 20.15 1.77
CA THR A 20 -49.51 20.90 1.40
C THR A 20 -50.67 20.45 2.28
N SER A 21 -50.88 21.14 3.41
CA SER A 21 -52.14 20.99 4.16
C SER A 21 -53.25 21.75 3.42
N LYS A 22 -54.51 21.31 3.52
CA LYS A 22 -55.69 22.01 2.92
C LYS A 22 -55.87 23.46 3.40
N PHE A 23 -55.06 23.95 4.35
CA PHE A 23 -55.22 25.27 4.94
C PHE A 23 -54.00 26.19 4.84
N PHE A 24 -52.77 25.68 4.66
CA PHE A 24 -51.54 26.50 4.55
C PHE A 24 -50.41 25.77 3.77
N PRO A 25 -49.73 26.43 2.81
CA PRO A 25 -48.51 25.91 2.20
C PRO A 25 -47.29 26.16 3.11
N VAL A 26 -46.46 25.13 3.29
CA VAL A 26 -45.20 25.20 4.04
C VAL A 26 -44.03 24.85 3.12
N THR A 27 -43.05 25.73 3.04
CA THR A 27 -41.82 25.51 2.26
C THR A 27 -40.61 25.45 3.18
N LEU A 28 -39.76 24.44 3.00
CA LEU A 28 -38.48 24.31 3.70
C LEU A 28 -37.34 24.54 2.70
N THR A 29 -36.43 25.43 3.03
CA THR A 29 -35.22 25.67 2.22
C THR A 29 -33.99 25.29 3.02
N SER A 30 -33.16 24.44 2.44
CA SER A 30 -31.88 24.02 3.00
C SER A 30 -30.75 24.64 2.19
N ASN A 31 -29.92 25.46 2.81
CA ASN A 31 -28.79 26.11 2.16
C ASN A 31 -27.47 25.58 2.73
N TYR A 32 -26.57 25.18 1.85
CA TYR A 32 -25.27 24.60 2.19
C TYR A 32 -24.12 25.42 1.61
N CYS A 33 -23.05 25.54 2.38
CA CYS A 33 -21.76 26.04 1.90
C CYS A 33 -20.71 24.92 2.03
N TYR A 34 -20.04 24.56 0.93
CA TYR A 34 -19.05 23.47 0.87
C TYR A 34 -17.67 23.96 0.39
N ASN A 35 -16.61 23.35 0.89
CA ASN A 35 -15.27 23.51 0.32
C ASN A 35 -15.10 22.63 -0.93
N ARG A 36 -14.76 23.26 -2.07
CA ARG A 36 -14.64 22.59 -3.38
C ARG A 36 -13.51 21.55 -3.45
N PHE A 37 -12.46 21.70 -2.65
CA PHE A 37 -11.29 20.82 -2.71
C PHE A 37 -11.35 19.66 -1.72
N THR A 38 -12.07 19.82 -0.60
CA THR A 38 -12.13 18.82 0.47
C THR A 38 -13.50 18.17 0.64
N HIS A 39 -14.50 18.60 -0.12
CA HIS A 39 -15.90 18.16 0.01
C HIS A 39 -16.49 18.27 1.44
N ARG A 40 -15.91 19.11 2.32
CA ARG A 40 -16.40 19.32 3.70
C ARG A 40 -17.45 20.42 3.80
N ARG A 41 -18.49 20.18 4.60
CA ARG A 41 -19.55 21.15 4.96
C ARG A 41 -19.01 22.20 5.93
N ILE A 42 -19.24 23.48 5.62
CA ILE A 42 -18.74 24.62 6.41
C ILE A 42 -19.86 25.27 7.21
N SER A 43 -21.03 25.42 6.60
CA SER A 43 -22.20 26.03 7.23
C SER A 43 -23.48 25.46 6.64
N HIS A 44 -24.51 25.38 7.48
CA HIS A 44 -25.84 24.91 7.12
C HIS A 44 -26.89 25.83 7.74
N SER A 45 -27.83 26.32 6.93
CA SER A 45 -29.03 26.97 7.45
C SER A 45 -30.29 26.29 6.93
N LEU A 46 -31.27 26.19 7.82
CA LEU A 46 -32.61 25.73 7.51
C LEU A 46 -33.56 26.91 7.68
N THR A 47 -34.30 27.23 6.62
CA THR A 47 -35.30 28.29 6.64
C THR A 47 -36.68 27.68 6.41
N LEU A 48 -37.56 27.85 7.40
CA LEU A 48 -38.97 27.47 7.32
C LEU A 48 -39.79 28.72 6.99
N VAL A 49 -40.61 28.62 5.94
CA VAL A 49 -41.53 29.70 5.54
C VAL A 49 -42.95 29.17 5.60
N VAL A 50 -43.80 29.85 6.36
CA VAL A 50 -45.24 29.58 6.48
C VAL A 50 -46.01 30.79 5.95
N ILE A 51 -46.91 30.56 5.01
CA ILE A 51 -47.80 31.60 4.49
C ILE A 51 -49.16 31.45 5.17
N THR A 52 -49.53 32.44 5.97
CA THR A 52 -50.81 32.43 6.70
C THR A 52 -51.98 32.90 5.82
N ARG A 53 -53.22 32.66 6.25
CA ARG A 53 -54.47 33.04 5.53
C ARG A 53 -54.57 34.55 5.25
N ARG A 54 -53.84 35.40 6.00
CA ARG A 54 -53.77 36.86 5.79
C ARG A 54 -52.67 37.30 4.82
N ARG A 55 -52.08 36.39 4.03
CA ARG A 55 -50.89 36.63 3.17
C ARG A 55 -49.68 37.20 3.92
N GLN A 56 -49.59 37.03 5.23
CA GLN A 56 -48.39 37.37 5.98
C GLN A 56 -47.39 36.23 5.86
N ARG A 57 -46.19 36.55 5.37
CA ARG A 57 -45.06 35.63 5.26
C ARG A 57 -44.34 35.60 6.59
N ILE A 58 -44.45 34.51 7.32
CA ILE A 58 -43.71 34.28 8.56
C ILE A 58 -42.55 33.36 8.22
N SER A 59 -41.33 33.79 8.52
CA SER A 59 -40.10 33.05 8.25
C SER A 59 -39.31 32.92 9.55
N SER A 60 -38.88 31.71 9.86
CA SER A 60 -37.90 31.43 10.92
C SER A 60 -36.69 30.76 10.30
N THR A 61 -35.51 31.33 10.53
CA THR A 61 -34.24 30.75 10.10
C THR A 61 -33.50 30.26 11.33
N ILE A 62 -33.07 28.99 11.31
CA ILE A 62 -32.13 28.45 12.28
C ILE A 62 -30.76 28.37 11.60
N GLU A 63 -29.79 29.10 12.13
CA GLU A 63 -28.41 29.07 11.67
C GLU A 63 -27.61 28.11 12.56
N PHE A 64 -27.10 27.02 11.99
CA PHE A 64 -26.19 26.13 12.68
C PHE A 64 -24.76 26.60 12.40
N ASN A 65 -24.25 27.44 13.29
CA ASN A 65 -22.85 27.82 13.24
C ASN A 65 -22.03 26.66 13.82
N VAL A 66 -21.50 25.80 12.94
CA VAL A 66 -20.59 24.72 13.35
C VAL A 66 -19.21 25.35 13.60
N GLY A 67 -19.12 26.18 14.63
CA GLY A 67 -17.83 26.60 15.17
C GLY A 67 -17.15 25.36 15.72
N MET A 68 -16.19 24.80 14.97
CA MET A 68 -15.39 23.69 15.50
C MET A 68 -14.59 24.23 16.70
N PRO A 69 -14.67 23.58 17.87
CA PRO A 69 -13.55 23.61 18.79
C PRO A 69 -12.34 23.10 18.01
N THR A 70 -11.28 23.90 17.91
CA THR A 70 -9.99 23.43 17.40
C THR A 70 -9.37 22.49 18.44
N THR A 71 -9.95 21.30 18.61
CA THR A 71 -9.23 20.19 19.23
C THR A 71 -8.03 19.92 18.32
N PRO A 72 -6.79 19.90 18.85
CA PRO A 72 -5.63 19.49 18.09
C PRO A 72 -5.96 18.15 17.44
N VAL A 73 -5.81 18.06 16.11
CA VAL A 73 -5.86 16.77 15.43
C VAL A 73 -4.83 15.89 16.15
N PRO A 74 -5.24 14.75 16.75
CA PRO A 74 -4.28 13.82 17.32
C PRO A 74 -3.23 13.55 16.23
N PRO A 75 -1.93 13.60 16.54
CA PRO A 75 -0.91 13.23 15.56
C PRO A 75 -1.33 11.90 14.94
N ALA A 76 -1.41 11.83 13.61
CA ALA A 76 -1.57 10.55 12.94
C ALA A 76 -0.56 9.58 13.57
N PRO A 77 -0.93 8.32 13.88
CA PRO A 77 -0.02 7.36 14.49
C PRO A 77 1.32 7.45 13.77
N ALA A 78 2.39 7.79 14.51
CA ALA A 78 3.69 8.03 13.92
C ALA A 78 4.04 6.82 13.07
N GLN A 79 4.09 6.99 11.74
CA GLN A 79 4.53 5.91 10.89
C GLN A 79 5.97 5.56 11.28
N PRO A 80 6.35 4.27 11.25
CA PRO A 80 7.70 3.85 11.56
C PRO A 80 8.70 4.70 10.79
N THR A 81 9.61 5.31 11.53
CA THR A 81 10.54 6.29 10.99
C THR A 81 11.52 5.59 10.06
N GLN A 82 11.54 6.01 8.80
CA GLN A 82 12.50 5.58 7.80
C GLN A 82 13.94 5.94 8.23
N ASP A 83 14.92 5.10 7.87
CA ASP A 83 16.34 5.40 8.06
C ASP A 83 16.78 6.63 7.24
N VAL A 84 17.55 7.52 7.87
CA VAL A 84 18.04 8.78 7.28
C VAL A 84 18.95 8.59 6.05
N SER A 85 19.54 7.40 5.90
CA SER A 85 20.40 7.06 4.75
C SER A 85 19.62 6.75 3.48
N VAL A 86 18.32 6.45 3.57
CA VAL A 86 17.47 6.14 2.42
C VAL A 86 17.13 7.46 1.68
N PRO A 87 17.46 7.58 0.38
CA PRO A 87 17.58 8.88 -0.30
C PRO A 87 16.25 9.49 -0.80
N CYS A 88 15.11 8.87 -0.50
CA CYS A 88 13.79 9.34 -0.91
C CYS A 88 12.76 9.06 0.19
N GLN A 89 11.58 9.68 0.12
CA GLN A 89 10.49 9.39 1.06
C GLN A 89 9.77 8.10 0.65
N LEU A 90 9.92 7.02 1.44
CA LEU A 90 9.28 5.72 1.16
C LEU A 90 7.74 5.81 1.15
N SER A 91 7.17 6.80 1.85
CA SER A 91 5.72 7.09 1.89
C SER A 91 5.14 7.65 0.60
N ALA A 92 5.98 8.19 -0.28
CA ALA A 92 5.61 8.70 -1.58
C ALA A 92 5.69 7.60 -2.67
N LEU A 93 6.28 6.45 -2.36
CA LEU A 93 6.49 5.38 -3.32
C LEU A 93 5.18 4.64 -3.65
N ASN A 94 5.14 4.15 -4.88
CA ASN A 94 4.07 3.36 -5.46
C ASN A 94 4.71 2.17 -6.20
N TYR A 95 4.73 1.02 -5.52
CA TYR A 95 5.37 -0.22 -5.96
C TYR A 95 4.53 -1.45 -5.63
N ASP A 96 4.52 -2.40 -6.53
CA ASP A 96 4.12 -3.78 -6.26
C ASP A 96 5.40 -4.55 -5.97
N VAL A 97 5.54 -5.01 -4.72
CA VAL A 97 6.69 -5.77 -4.25
C VAL A 97 6.29 -7.24 -4.12
N TYR A 98 6.91 -8.10 -4.91
CA TYR A 98 6.73 -9.55 -4.84
C TYR A 98 7.87 -10.15 -4.03
N LEU A 99 7.61 -10.43 -2.75
CA LEU A 99 8.56 -11.11 -1.88
C LEU A 99 8.56 -12.60 -2.20
N VAL A 100 9.70 -13.13 -2.66
CA VAL A 100 9.97 -14.56 -2.78
C VAL A 100 10.96 -14.92 -1.70
N VAL A 101 10.51 -15.68 -0.71
CA VAL A 101 11.29 -15.95 0.51
C VAL A 101 11.65 -17.42 0.58
N ASP A 102 12.95 -17.70 0.62
CA ASP A 102 13.46 -19.04 0.88
C ASP A 102 13.01 -19.51 2.25
N THR A 103 12.31 -20.64 2.29
CA THR A 103 11.86 -21.30 3.52
C THR A 103 12.50 -22.67 3.69
N SER A 104 13.50 -23.02 2.87
CA SER A 104 14.18 -24.31 2.93
C SER A 104 15.05 -24.47 4.18
N ALA A 105 15.30 -25.71 4.58
CA ALA A 105 16.26 -26.12 5.60
C ALA A 105 17.73 -25.88 5.22
N ALA A 106 18.01 -25.32 4.03
CA ALA A 106 19.36 -24.83 3.68
C ALA A 106 19.77 -23.60 4.52
N ILE A 107 18.80 -22.93 5.15
CA ILE A 107 19.02 -21.85 6.12
C ILE A 107 18.93 -22.46 7.53
N SER A 108 19.79 -22.07 8.47
CA SER A 108 19.62 -22.49 9.87
C SER A 108 18.36 -21.85 10.48
N SER A 109 17.67 -22.49 11.42
CA SER A 109 16.48 -21.90 12.03
C SER A 109 16.75 -20.54 12.69
N GLY A 110 17.96 -20.34 13.22
CA GLY A 110 18.40 -19.05 13.77
C GLY A 110 18.58 -17.97 12.70
N ASP A 111 19.19 -18.31 11.56
CA ASP A 111 19.29 -17.39 10.42
C ASP A 111 17.92 -17.13 9.78
N PHE A 112 17.03 -18.11 9.75
CA PHE A 112 15.67 -17.97 9.23
C PHE A 112 14.87 -16.95 10.06
N LEU A 113 14.98 -17.00 11.39
CA LEU A 113 14.36 -16.00 12.26
C LEU A 113 14.91 -14.59 12.01
N GLN A 114 16.24 -14.46 11.82
CA GLN A 114 16.85 -13.17 11.47
C GLN A 114 16.38 -12.67 10.09
N MET A 115 16.16 -13.58 9.14
CA MET A 115 15.63 -13.24 7.81
C MET A 115 14.22 -12.68 7.90
N LYS A 116 13.35 -13.31 8.70
CA LYS A 116 12.00 -12.80 8.98
C LYS A 116 12.06 -11.42 9.59
N GLN A 117 12.95 -11.18 10.55
CA GLN A 117 13.13 -9.85 11.14
C GLN A 117 13.61 -8.84 10.09
N MET A 118 14.56 -9.19 9.22
CA MET A 118 14.99 -8.31 8.13
C MET A 118 13.86 -7.96 7.16
N LEU A 119 12.98 -8.92 6.84
CA LEU A 119 11.80 -8.65 6.02
C LEU A 119 10.82 -7.70 6.72
N VAL A 120 10.63 -7.85 8.04
CA VAL A 120 9.85 -6.89 8.84
C VAL A 120 10.48 -5.50 8.77
N ASP A 121 11.78 -5.39 9.00
CA ASP A 121 12.52 -4.11 8.97
C ASP A 121 12.48 -3.48 7.57
N PHE A 122 12.46 -4.30 6.52
CA PHE A 122 12.28 -3.85 5.14
C PHE A 122 10.89 -3.21 4.94
N VAL A 123 9.82 -3.91 5.36
CA VAL A 123 8.41 -3.50 5.12
C VAL A 123 7.97 -2.35 6.02
N ASN A 124 8.40 -2.35 7.28
CA ASN A 124 7.85 -1.50 8.34
C ASN A 124 7.82 0.01 8.00
N PRO A 125 8.84 0.61 7.37
CA PRO A 125 8.85 2.04 7.07
C PRO A 125 7.92 2.47 5.93
N PHE A 126 7.36 1.53 5.16
CA PHE A 126 6.49 1.87 4.03
C PHE A 126 5.11 2.31 4.49
N VAL A 127 4.49 3.14 3.64
CA VAL A 127 3.04 3.37 3.65
C VAL A 127 2.42 2.38 2.70
N ILE A 128 1.52 1.56 3.23
CA ILE A 128 0.94 0.41 2.52
C ILE A 128 -0.55 0.64 2.30
N GLY A 129 -1.01 0.33 1.09
CA GLY A 129 -2.41 0.43 0.69
C GLY A 129 -2.59 0.86 -0.77
N ASP A 130 -3.85 1.10 -1.15
CA ASP A 130 -4.21 1.43 -2.53
C ASP A 130 -3.52 2.71 -3.03
N GLY A 131 -2.94 2.63 -4.23
CA GLY A 131 -2.16 3.74 -4.79
C GLY A 131 -0.81 4.00 -4.09
N LYS A 132 -0.41 3.15 -3.15
CA LYS A 132 0.88 3.17 -2.45
C LYS A 132 1.65 1.87 -2.69
N THR A 133 2.71 1.63 -1.93
CA THR A 133 3.44 0.36 -2.00
C THR A 133 2.58 -0.78 -1.45
N GLN A 134 2.59 -1.92 -2.13
CA GLN A 134 1.90 -3.14 -1.71
C GLN A 134 2.81 -4.36 -1.83
N PHE A 135 2.62 -5.34 -0.97
CA PHE A 135 3.49 -6.51 -0.83
C PHE A 135 2.72 -7.80 -1.06
N ALA A 136 3.13 -8.61 -2.02
CA ALA A 136 2.73 -10.01 -2.13
C ALA A 136 3.86 -10.88 -1.57
N LEU A 137 3.52 -12.05 -1.03
CA LEU A 137 4.47 -12.96 -0.41
C LEU A 137 4.29 -14.38 -0.94
N VAL A 138 5.41 -14.96 -1.38
CA VAL A 138 5.51 -16.35 -1.82
C VAL A 138 6.67 -16.99 -1.07
N ALA A 139 6.42 -18.09 -0.37
CA ALA A 139 7.47 -18.92 0.19
C ALA A 139 7.96 -19.90 -0.88
N THR A 140 9.28 -20.10 -0.96
CA THR A 140 9.91 -21.08 -1.84
C THR A 140 10.74 -22.06 -1.02
N ALA A 141 10.41 -23.33 -1.15
CA ALA A 141 11.23 -24.48 -0.81
C ALA A 141 11.02 -25.50 -1.94
N ILE A 142 11.04 -26.81 -1.67
CA ILE A 142 10.59 -27.78 -2.68
C ILE A 142 9.13 -27.55 -3.07
N ASP A 143 8.30 -27.10 -2.14
CA ASP A 143 6.97 -26.58 -2.41
C ASP A 143 6.97 -25.04 -2.46
N SER A 144 6.14 -24.50 -3.35
CA SER A 144 5.90 -23.06 -3.46
C SER A 144 4.53 -22.73 -2.85
N GLU A 145 4.51 -21.82 -1.88
CA GLU A 145 3.29 -21.46 -1.15
C GLU A 145 2.99 -19.96 -1.24
N LEU A 146 1.74 -19.62 -1.56
CA LEU A 146 1.26 -18.24 -1.57
C LEU A 146 0.72 -17.85 -0.20
N TYR A 147 1.20 -16.72 0.31
CA TYR A 147 0.74 -16.18 1.58
C TYR A 147 -0.19 -14.99 1.36
N GLY A 148 -1.38 -15.04 1.98
CA GLY A 148 -2.42 -14.05 1.84
C GLY A 148 -2.12 -12.75 2.60
N THR A 149 -1.44 -11.81 1.95
CA THR A 149 -1.09 -10.51 2.55
C THR A 149 -2.18 -9.44 2.42
N GLY A 150 -3.30 -9.74 1.75
CA GLY A 150 -4.32 -8.75 1.38
C GLY A 150 -3.95 -7.88 0.18
N PHE A 151 -2.95 -8.26 -0.61
CA PHE A 151 -2.45 -7.51 -1.78
C PHE A 151 -3.56 -6.98 -2.69
N HIS A 152 -3.60 -5.64 -2.89
CA HIS A 152 -4.64 -4.89 -3.61
C HIS A 152 -6.08 -5.15 -3.15
N ASN A 153 -6.24 -5.60 -1.90
CA ASN A 153 -7.51 -5.88 -1.26
C ASN A 153 -7.44 -5.46 0.21
N GLN A 154 -7.46 -4.14 0.44
CA GLN A 154 -7.42 -3.54 1.78
C GLN A 154 -6.17 -3.93 2.58
N GLN A 155 -5.02 -4.09 1.91
CA GLN A 155 -3.76 -4.38 2.58
C GLN A 155 -3.34 -3.23 3.50
N ASP A 156 -3.00 -3.56 4.74
CA ASP A 156 -2.26 -2.68 5.62
C ASP A 156 -0.91 -3.28 6.07
N ARG A 157 -0.11 -2.48 6.78
CA ARG A 157 1.22 -2.88 7.27
C ARG A 157 1.13 -4.09 8.22
N THR A 158 0.14 -4.09 9.11
CA THR A 158 -0.05 -5.15 10.09
C THR A 158 -0.37 -6.47 9.41
N ASN A 159 -1.18 -6.47 8.34
CA ASN A 159 -1.41 -7.66 7.52
C ASN A 159 -0.09 -8.25 7.01
N VAL A 160 0.76 -7.42 6.37
CA VAL A 160 2.02 -7.89 5.77
C VAL A 160 2.98 -8.41 6.84
N ILE A 161 3.19 -7.66 7.93
CA ILE A 161 4.10 -8.06 9.02
C ILE A 161 3.62 -9.35 9.70
N ASN A 162 2.33 -9.46 10.00
CA ASN A 162 1.78 -10.68 10.59
C ASN A 162 1.97 -11.89 9.67
N THR A 163 1.75 -11.70 8.36
CA THR A 163 1.94 -12.75 7.35
C THR A 163 3.41 -13.18 7.24
N ILE A 164 4.36 -12.24 7.31
CA ILE A 164 5.79 -12.57 7.39
C ILE A 164 6.06 -13.40 8.65
N ASN A 165 5.49 -13.01 9.79
CA ASN A 165 5.66 -13.72 11.05
C ASN A 165 5.05 -15.13 11.07
N THR A 166 4.09 -15.44 10.21
CA THR A 166 3.53 -16.80 10.06
C THR A 166 4.38 -17.74 9.21
N LEU A 167 5.39 -17.24 8.48
CA LEU A 167 6.27 -18.10 7.67
C LEU A 167 6.90 -19.19 8.53
N THR A 168 6.76 -20.44 8.09
CA THR A 168 7.42 -21.61 8.66
C THR A 168 8.53 -22.09 7.75
N GLN A 169 9.49 -22.80 8.34
CA GLN A 169 10.57 -23.43 7.60
C GLN A 169 10.12 -24.82 7.14
N ASP A 170 10.46 -25.17 5.91
CA ASP A 170 10.31 -26.49 5.31
C ASP A 170 11.55 -27.36 5.63
N ASP A 171 11.38 -28.68 5.64
CA ASP A 171 12.46 -29.63 5.96
C ASP A 171 13.35 -29.96 4.75
N SER A 172 13.01 -29.50 3.54
CA SER A 172 13.79 -29.68 2.32
C SER A 172 14.90 -28.65 2.17
N THR A 173 15.99 -28.99 1.47
CA THR A 173 17.12 -28.08 1.20
C THR A 173 17.13 -27.52 -0.23
N GLY A 174 16.13 -27.90 -1.04
CA GLY A 174 16.00 -27.52 -2.45
C GLY A 174 14.91 -26.46 -2.66
N GLN A 175 14.80 -25.97 -3.89
CA GLN A 175 13.88 -24.89 -4.23
C GLN A 175 13.21 -25.08 -5.59
N THR A 176 11.92 -24.82 -5.65
CA THR A 176 11.13 -24.71 -6.89
C THR A 176 10.88 -23.25 -7.29
N LEU A 177 11.95 -22.45 -7.34
CA LEU A 177 11.86 -21.00 -7.60
C LEU A 177 11.10 -20.68 -8.90
N LYS A 178 11.24 -21.50 -9.93
CA LYS A 178 10.48 -21.35 -11.19
C LYS A 178 8.96 -21.40 -10.94
N LEU A 179 8.48 -22.30 -10.09
CA LEU A 179 7.05 -22.41 -9.74
C LEU A 179 6.60 -21.18 -8.94
N SER A 180 7.42 -20.70 -8.00
CA SER A 180 7.15 -19.46 -7.27
C SER A 180 7.01 -18.24 -8.21
N LEU A 181 7.88 -18.13 -9.23
CA LEU A 181 7.77 -17.07 -10.24
C LEU A 181 6.50 -17.20 -11.10
N GLN A 182 6.11 -18.42 -11.47
CA GLN A 182 4.85 -18.68 -12.19
C GLN A 182 3.63 -18.35 -11.31
N ALA A 183 3.69 -18.64 -10.01
CA ALA A 183 2.65 -18.28 -9.07
C ALA A 183 2.50 -16.75 -8.98
N ILE A 184 3.61 -16.00 -8.95
CA ILE A 184 3.59 -14.54 -9.00
C ILE A 184 2.95 -14.03 -10.30
N GLU A 185 3.30 -14.63 -11.44
CA GLU A 185 2.72 -14.25 -12.72
C GLU A 185 1.20 -14.42 -12.73
N ASN A 186 0.74 -15.62 -12.38
CA ASN A 186 -0.66 -16.02 -12.50
C ASN A 186 -1.57 -15.30 -11.50
N ASN A 187 -1.07 -15.00 -10.30
CA ASN A 187 -1.89 -14.42 -9.24
C ASN A 187 -1.79 -12.89 -9.18
N PHE A 188 -0.66 -12.30 -9.60
CA PHE A 188 -0.43 -10.87 -9.40
C PHE A 188 -0.05 -10.13 -10.68
N LEU A 189 1.03 -10.51 -11.38
CA LEU A 189 1.53 -9.70 -12.52
C LEU A 189 0.57 -9.67 -13.71
N SER A 190 -0.17 -10.75 -13.94
CA SER A 190 -1.19 -10.84 -15.00
C SER A 190 -2.43 -10.00 -14.71
N LYS A 191 -2.55 -9.40 -13.51
CA LYS A 191 -3.67 -8.55 -13.12
C LYS A 191 -3.36 -7.09 -13.41
N ASN A 192 -4.41 -6.33 -13.75
CA ASN A 192 -4.27 -4.92 -14.05
C ASN A 192 -4.43 -4.06 -12.79
N TYR A 193 -3.33 -3.85 -12.08
CA TYR A 193 -3.27 -2.90 -10.97
C TYR A 193 -2.74 -1.54 -11.42
N SER A 194 -3.25 -0.45 -10.84
CA SER A 194 -2.84 0.92 -11.20
C SER A 194 -1.41 1.28 -10.76
N THR A 195 -0.72 0.39 -10.04
CA THR A 195 0.65 0.60 -9.58
C THR A 195 1.64 0.65 -10.75
N SER A 196 2.48 1.68 -10.76
CA SER A 196 3.41 1.95 -11.86
C SER A 196 4.69 1.12 -11.82
N ASN A 197 5.17 0.72 -10.64
CA ASN A 197 6.45 0.03 -10.50
C ASN A 197 6.29 -1.38 -9.94
N LYS A 198 7.06 -2.34 -10.46
CA LYS A 198 7.03 -3.75 -10.06
C LYS A 198 8.43 -4.22 -9.72
N VAL A 199 8.61 -4.84 -8.56
CA VAL A 199 9.90 -5.39 -8.11
C VAL A 199 9.70 -6.79 -7.57
N ILE A 200 10.55 -7.72 -7.99
CA ILE A 200 10.59 -9.08 -7.44
C ILE A 200 11.81 -9.13 -6.53
N VAL A 201 11.58 -9.36 -5.23
CA VAL A 201 12.62 -9.44 -4.21
C VAL A 201 12.78 -10.90 -3.81
N TYR A 202 13.92 -11.49 -4.17
CA TYR A 202 14.24 -12.86 -3.84
C TYR A 202 15.26 -12.93 -2.69
N VAL A 203 14.88 -13.48 -1.54
CA VAL A 203 15.76 -13.61 -0.37
C VAL A 203 16.06 -15.09 -0.14
N THR A 204 17.34 -15.48 -0.19
CA THR A 204 17.70 -16.91 -0.20
C THR A 204 18.99 -17.27 0.49
N GLY A 205 19.05 -18.45 1.10
CA GLY A 205 20.27 -19.10 1.60
C GLY A 205 20.85 -20.14 0.64
N THR A 206 20.15 -20.51 -0.43
CA THR A 206 20.66 -21.46 -1.41
C THR A 206 20.29 -21.07 -2.85
N THR A 207 20.96 -21.69 -3.81
CA THR A 207 20.58 -21.66 -5.24
C THR A 207 20.43 -23.07 -5.78
N SER A 208 20.09 -24.03 -4.92
CA SER A 208 19.77 -25.41 -5.28
C SER A 208 18.36 -25.47 -5.89
N TRP A 209 18.25 -24.90 -7.09
CA TRP A 209 17.01 -24.91 -7.86
C TRP A 209 16.82 -26.26 -8.53
N ASP A 210 15.60 -26.77 -8.52
CA ASP A 210 15.19 -27.96 -9.27
C ASP A 210 15.35 -27.75 -10.78
N THR A 211 15.00 -26.55 -11.24
CA THR A 211 15.00 -26.12 -12.64
C THR A 211 15.55 -24.70 -12.71
N ASP A 212 16.39 -24.41 -13.72
CA ASP A 212 16.93 -23.06 -13.94
C ASP A 212 15.79 -22.01 -14.11
N PRO A 213 15.68 -21.02 -13.19
CA PRO A 213 14.63 -20.01 -13.22
C PRO A 213 15.02 -18.75 -14.01
N VAL A 214 16.26 -18.63 -14.50
CA VAL A 214 16.80 -17.38 -15.13
C VAL A 214 15.94 -16.93 -16.30
N GLN A 215 15.60 -17.85 -17.21
CA GLN A 215 14.78 -17.51 -18.37
C GLN A 215 13.36 -17.08 -17.97
N THR A 216 12.79 -17.67 -16.92
CA THR A 216 11.47 -17.28 -16.39
C THR A 216 11.51 -15.88 -15.81
N MET A 217 12.51 -15.58 -14.96
CA MET A 217 12.71 -14.24 -14.40
C MET A 217 12.89 -13.18 -15.49
N LYS A 218 13.69 -13.47 -16.52
CA LYS A 218 13.90 -12.59 -17.66
C LYS A 218 12.61 -12.31 -18.42
N GLN A 219 11.77 -13.32 -18.63
CA GLN A 219 10.46 -13.16 -19.27
C GLN A 219 9.54 -12.27 -18.44
N LEU A 220 9.49 -12.44 -17.12
CA LEU A 220 8.67 -11.57 -16.25
C LEU A 220 9.16 -10.11 -16.29
N ALA A 221 10.48 -9.91 -16.28
CA ALA A 221 11.07 -8.59 -16.39
C ALA A 221 10.72 -7.91 -17.73
N GLN A 222 10.83 -8.64 -18.84
CA GLN A 222 10.52 -8.11 -20.18
C GLN A 222 9.02 -7.86 -20.39
N LYS A 223 8.17 -8.78 -19.96
CA LYS A 223 6.72 -8.75 -20.20
C LYS A 223 6.00 -7.75 -19.30
N TYR A 224 6.40 -7.64 -18.04
CA TYR A 224 5.69 -6.84 -17.04
C TYR A 224 6.49 -5.63 -16.53
N GLY A 225 7.72 -5.44 -17.01
CA GLY A 225 8.62 -4.39 -16.49
C GLY A 225 9.04 -4.64 -15.04
N ALA A 226 8.94 -5.88 -14.56
CA ALA A 226 9.32 -6.25 -13.20
C ALA A 226 10.84 -6.19 -13.03
N LYS A 227 11.30 -5.62 -11.93
CA LYS A 227 12.72 -5.42 -11.64
C LYS A 227 13.18 -6.48 -10.62
N PRO A 228 13.97 -7.48 -11.01
CA PRO A 228 14.44 -8.50 -10.07
C PRO A 228 15.59 -7.98 -9.21
N VAL A 229 15.54 -8.27 -7.92
CA VAL A 229 16.64 -8.08 -6.96
C VAL A 229 16.77 -9.31 -6.08
N ALA A 230 17.98 -9.59 -5.62
CA ALA A 230 18.27 -10.73 -4.76
C ALA A 230 19.04 -10.31 -3.51
N VAL A 231 18.69 -10.94 -2.38
CA VAL A 231 19.45 -10.88 -1.13
C VAL A 231 20.02 -12.27 -0.87
N GLN A 232 21.35 -12.35 -0.85
CA GLN A 232 22.09 -13.54 -0.48
C GLN A 232 22.14 -13.62 1.05
N TRP A 233 21.26 -14.42 1.65
CA TRP A 233 21.07 -14.49 3.10
C TRP A 233 22.13 -15.32 3.83
N THR A 234 22.62 -16.38 3.18
CA THR A 234 23.73 -17.21 3.66
C THR A 234 24.78 -17.36 2.55
N SER A 235 25.98 -17.79 2.91
CA SER A 235 27.04 -18.10 1.94
C SER A 235 26.76 -19.32 1.05
N GLY A 236 25.69 -20.09 1.32
CA GLY A 236 25.29 -21.26 0.53
C GLY A 236 24.66 -20.90 -0.82
N ALA A 237 24.12 -19.71 -0.97
CA ALA A 237 23.58 -19.22 -2.24
C ALA A 237 24.71 -18.72 -3.14
N SER A 238 24.74 -19.17 -4.40
CA SER A 238 25.74 -18.74 -5.39
C SER A 238 25.50 -17.30 -5.86
N THR A 239 26.45 -16.40 -5.60
CA THR A 239 26.38 -15.01 -6.07
C THR A 239 26.37 -14.89 -7.59
N SER A 240 27.04 -15.80 -8.32
CA SER A 240 27.02 -15.82 -9.79
C SER A 240 25.65 -16.21 -10.32
N SER A 241 25.02 -17.24 -9.74
CA SER A 241 23.66 -17.65 -10.11
C SER A 241 22.65 -16.54 -9.81
N LEU A 242 22.77 -15.87 -8.66
CA LEU A 242 21.93 -14.72 -8.34
C LEU A 242 22.15 -13.55 -9.31
N THR A 243 23.40 -13.30 -9.69
CA THR A 243 23.74 -12.26 -10.69
C THR A 243 23.13 -12.55 -12.05
N SER A 244 23.18 -13.81 -12.51
CA SER A 244 22.52 -14.25 -13.74
C SER A 244 21.01 -14.13 -13.65
N LEU A 245 20.42 -14.46 -12.49
CA LEU A 245 18.97 -14.38 -12.24
C LEU A 245 18.47 -12.93 -12.28
N THR A 246 19.19 -12.00 -11.65
CA THR A 246 18.78 -10.60 -11.55
C THR A 246 19.27 -9.73 -12.72
N GLY A 247 20.10 -10.28 -13.60
CA GLY A 247 20.66 -9.58 -14.77
C GLY A 247 21.84 -8.65 -14.46
N GLY A 248 22.43 -8.74 -13.27
CA GLY A 248 23.58 -7.93 -12.89
C GLY A 248 23.88 -7.95 -11.39
N SER A 249 25.16 -7.83 -11.03
CA SER A 249 25.62 -7.90 -9.63
C SER A 249 25.16 -6.69 -8.80
N ALA A 250 24.87 -5.56 -9.44
CA ALA A 250 24.28 -4.39 -8.79
C ALA A 250 22.89 -4.68 -8.18
N CYS A 251 22.20 -5.74 -8.61
CA CYS A 251 20.91 -6.19 -8.07
C CYS A 251 21.05 -7.25 -6.99
N VAL A 252 22.26 -7.61 -6.57
CA VAL A 252 22.49 -8.62 -5.54
C VAL A 252 23.06 -7.95 -4.30
N ASN A 253 22.40 -8.11 -3.17
CA ASN A 253 22.97 -7.81 -1.86
C ASN A 253 23.72 -9.06 -1.37
N PRO A 254 25.06 -9.03 -1.30
CA PRO A 254 25.83 -10.21 -0.96
C PRO A 254 25.73 -10.53 0.54
N PHE A 255 26.06 -11.77 0.89
CA PHE A 255 26.06 -12.25 2.29
C PHE A 255 26.87 -11.35 3.24
N SER A 256 28.00 -10.82 2.77
CA SER A 256 28.86 -9.90 3.53
C SER A 256 28.16 -8.59 3.92
N SER A 257 27.04 -8.25 3.30
CA SER A 257 26.24 -7.05 3.57
C SER A 257 24.81 -7.38 4.05
N ARG A 258 24.55 -8.63 4.47
CA ARG A 258 23.18 -9.05 4.86
C ARG A 258 22.56 -8.23 5.99
N ALA A 259 23.39 -7.71 6.90
CA ALA A 259 22.93 -6.89 8.03
C ALA A 259 22.25 -5.59 7.59
N SER A 260 22.56 -5.08 6.39
CA SER A 260 21.98 -3.86 5.82
C SER A 260 20.99 -4.13 4.69
N SER A 261 20.57 -5.40 4.47
CA SER A 261 19.69 -5.76 3.35
C SER A 261 18.37 -4.97 3.34
N ALA A 262 17.76 -4.72 4.50
CA ALA A 262 16.51 -3.95 4.60
C ALA A 262 16.68 -2.52 4.05
N THR A 263 17.67 -1.78 4.57
CA THR A 263 18.01 -0.42 4.12
C THR A 263 18.48 -0.42 2.66
N TRP A 264 19.19 -1.45 2.23
CA TRP A 264 19.62 -1.60 0.84
C TRP A 264 18.42 -1.78 -0.11
N LEU A 265 17.45 -2.63 0.23
CA LEU A 265 16.22 -2.82 -0.54
C LEU A 265 15.40 -1.52 -0.62
N GLN A 266 15.23 -0.83 0.52
CA GLN A 266 14.57 0.48 0.58
C GLN A 266 15.26 1.50 -0.34
N THR A 267 16.60 1.53 -0.32
CA THR A 267 17.40 2.40 -1.18
C THR A 267 17.24 2.05 -2.66
N LYS A 268 17.16 0.76 -3.01
CA LYS A 268 16.92 0.32 -4.39
C LYS A 268 15.56 0.78 -4.91
N MET A 269 14.54 0.82 -4.06
CA MET A 269 13.21 1.32 -4.44
C MET A 269 13.17 2.84 -4.68
N CYS A 270 14.12 3.59 -4.11
CA CYS A 270 14.25 5.04 -4.31
C CYS A 270 14.95 5.46 -5.61
N ARG A 271 15.73 4.58 -6.23
CA ARG A 271 16.56 4.91 -7.40
C ARG A 271 16.15 4.09 -8.62
N SER A 272 16.71 4.38 -9.79
CA SER A 272 16.62 3.42 -10.89
C SER A 272 17.25 2.10 -10.44
N PHE A 273 16.55 1.00 -10.67
CA PHE A 273 17.07 -0.32 -10.37
C PHE A 273 18.17 -0.65 -11.37
N CYS A 274 19.32 -1.07 -10.86
CA CYS A 274 20.39 -1.76 -11.58
C CYS A 274 20.71 -1.21 -12.97
N MET A 275 21.15 0.05 -12.99
CA MET A 275 21.90 0.60 -14.12
C MET A 275 23.37 0.20 -14.01
#